data_AF-A0A5J4UR25-F1
#
_entry.id   AF-A0A5J4UR25-F1
#
_cell.length_a   1.000
_cell.length_b   1.000
_cell.length_c   1.000
_cell.angle_alpha   90.00
_cell.angle_beta   90.00
_cell.angle_gamma   90.00
#
_symmetry.space_group_name_H-M   'P 1'
#
loop_
_entity.id
_entity.type
_entity.pdbx_description
1 polymer ?
#
loop_
_entity_poly.entity_id
_entity_poly.type
_entity_poly.pdbx_seq_one_letter_code
_entity_poly.pdbx_strand_id
1 'polypeptide(L)'
;MQQEKNNQCPFCQKEFVKSAAFNHAQTCSKDPLHIVLFKGAQVIVPNMELNRDGDLREKPGYEPICPICNEQQTIHTLDVHIYYNHPDEDQLFQNLLKFLYELQKE
;
A
#
# COMPACT_ATOMS: atom_id res chain seq x y z
N MET A 1 21.38 -17.72 11.39
CA MET A 1 21.37 -16.87 10.19
C MET A 1 19.92 -16.61 9.85
N GLN A 2 19.40 -15.41 10.12
CA GLN A 2 18.05 -15.04 9.68
C GLN A 2 18.08 -14.98 8.14
N GLN A 3 17.21 -15.73 7.47
CA GLN A 3 16.97 -15.52 6.05
C GLN A 3 16.43 -14.10 5.90
N GLU A 4 17.17 -13.23 5.20
CA GLU A 4 16.64 -11.95 4.77
C GLU A 4 15.38 -12.23 3.95
N LYS A 5 14.21 -11.86 4.48
CA LYS A 5 12.95 -12.02 3.75
C LYS A 5 13.02 -11.15 2.50
N ASN A 6 12.96 -11.81 1.34
CA ASN A 6 12.78 -11.10 0.09
C ASN A 6 11.36 -10.53 0.03
N ASN A 7 11.25 -9.31 -0.49
CA ASN A 7 10.00 -8.62 -0.72
C ASN A 7 9.78 -8.53 -2.24
N GLN A 8 8.59 -8.93 -2.68
CA GLN A 8 8.21 -8.88 -4.08
C GLN A 8 7.73 -7.47 -4.45
N CYS A 9 8.27 -6.89 -5.51
CA CYS A 9 7.84 -5.58 -5.99
C CYS A 9 6.40 -5.64 -6.52
N PRO A 10 5.46 -4.78 -6.05
CA PRO A 10 4.07 -4.79 -6.49
C PRO A 10 3.86 -4.48 -7.98
N PHE A 11 4.85 -3.87 -8.64
CA PHE A 11 4.75 -3.45 -10.04
C PHE A 11 5.31 -4.47 -11.03
N CYS A 12 6.50 -5.02 -10.76
CA CYS A 12 7.19 -5.92 -11.69
C CYS A 12 7.31 -7.36 -11.18
N GLN A 13 6.83 -7.64 -9.96
CA GLN A 13 6.81 -8.96 -9.34
C GLN A 13 8.20 -9.60 -9.11
N LYS A 14 9.29 -8.84 -9.28
CA LYS A 14 10.64 -9.29 -8.94
C LYS A 14 10.88 -9.22 -7.44
N GLU A 15 11.64 -10.16 -6.93
CA GLU A 15 12.03 -10.25 -5.52
C GLU A 15 13.31 -9.45 -5.24
N PHE A 16 13.32 -8.73 -4.12
CA PHE A 16 14.46 -7.96 -3.65
C PHE A 16 14.64 -8.15 -2.15
N VAL A 17 15.88 -8.06 -1.67
CA VAL A 17 16.14 -7.87 -0.24
C VAL A 17 15.44 -6.58 0.23
N LYS A 18 14.95 -6.58 1.46
CA LYS A 18 14.13 -5.50 2.05
C LYS A 18 14.69 -4.10 1.78
N SER A 19 16.00 -3.90 1.97
CA SER A 19 16.70 -2.62 1.77
C SER A 19 16.69 -2.13 0.31
N ALA A 20 16.68 -3.04 -0.65
CA ALA A 20 16.63 -2.73 -2.08
C ALA A 20 15.20 -2.64 -2.61
N ALA A 21 14.27 -3.35 -2.00
CA ALA A 21 12.88 -3.45 -2.44
C ALA A 21 12.18 -2.08 -2.47
N PHE A 22 12.34 -1.27 -1.42
CA PHE A 22 11.75 0.08 -1.34
C PHE A 22 12.24 0.98 -2.49
N ASN A 23 13.57 1.10 -2.63
CA ASN A 23 14.21 1.94 -3.63
C ASN A 23 13.84 1.50 -5.06
N HIS A 24 13.76 0.19 -5.28
CA HIS A 24 13.32 -0.35 -6.55
C HIS A 24 11.86 0.04 -6.84
N ALA A 25 10.94 -0.25 -5.90
CA ALA A 25 9.51 0.00 -6.12
C ALA A 25 9.21 1.48 -6.40
N GLN A 26 9.92 2.41 -5.75
CA GLN A 26 9.75 3.85 -5.96
C GLN A 26 10.04 4.30 -7.41
N THR A 27 10.88 3.58 -8.14
CA THR A 27 11.30 3.93 -9.52
C THR A 27 10.93 2.87 -10.55
N CYS A 28 10.27 1.79 -10.14
CA CYS A 28 9.98 0.63 -10.98
C CYS A 28 8.97 0.95 -12.08
N SER A 29 7.90 1.67 -11.74
CA SER A 29 6.88 2.05 -12.71
C SER A 29 7.07 3.48 -13.21
N LYS A 30 6.84 3.67 -14.51
CA LYS A 30 6.78 4.99 -15.17
C LYS A 30 5.34 5.50 -15.33
N ASP A 31 4.36 4.70 -14.93
CA ASP A 31 2.96 5.09 -15.00
C ASP A 31 2.66 6.16 -13.94
N PRO A 32 2.11 7.33 -14.32
CA PRO A 32 1.81 8.41 -13.37
C PRO A 32 0.86 7.97 -12.25
N LEU A 33 -0.14 7.14 -12.54
CA LEU A 33 -1.11 6.65 -11.56
C LEU A 33 -0.43 5.72 -10.56
N HIS A 34 0.45 4.82 -11.02
CA HIS A 34 1.22 3.96 -10.11
C HIS A 34 2.10 4.76 -9.14
N ILE A 35 2.70 5.85 -9.61
CA ILE A 35 3.50 6.76 -8.78
C ILE A 35 2.60 7.43 -7.72
N VAL A 36 1.40 7.85 -8.10
CA VAL A 36 0.40 8.42 -7.17
C VAL A 36 -0.04 7.40 -6.14
N LEU A 37 -0.40 6.18 -6.55
CA LEU A 37 -0.79 5.09 -5.65
C LEU A 37 0.33 4.73 -4.67
N PHE A 38 1.58 4.65 -5.13
CA PHE A 38 2.73 4.36 -4.27
C PHE A 38 2.89 5.42 -3.17
N LYS A 39 2.85 6.70 -3.55
CA LYS A 39 2.97 7.83 -2.61
C LYS A 39 1.79 7.86 -1.64
N GLY A 40 0.57 7.65 -2.14
CA GLY A 40 -0.63 7.56 -1.32
C GLY A 40 -0.51 6.46 -0.27
N ALA A 41 -0.18 5.24 -0.71
CA ALA A 41 0.01 4.10 0.17
C ALA A 41 1.10 4.38 1.23
N GLN A 42 2.19 5.05 0.86
CA GLN A 42 3.26 5.42 1.80
C GLN A 42 2.78 6.36 2.91
N VAL A 43 1.86 7.29 2.61
CA VAL A 43 1.25 8.19 3.60
C VAL A 43 0.24 7.46 4.49
N ILE A 44 -0.45 6.48 3.93
CA ILE A 44 -1.56 5.78 4.59
C ILE A 44 -1.07 4.67 5.53
N VAL A 45 -0.07 3.87 5.12
CA VAL A 45 0.41 2.70 5.87
C VAL A 45 0.78 2.97 7.34
N PRO A 46 1.40 4.10 7.73
CA PRO A 46 1.64 4.42 9.15
C PRO A 46 0.36 4.48 10.01
N ASN A 47 -0.79 4.74 9.37
CA ASN A 47 -2.12 4.77 9.99
C ASN A 47 -2.90 3.46 9.82
N MET A 48 -2.22 2.39 9.40
CA MET A 48 -2.80 1.05 9.29
C MET A 48 -2.31 0.14 10.42
N GLU A 49 -3.10 -0.87 10.76
CA GLU A 49 -2.77 -1.94 11.69
C GLU A 49 -3.31 -3.28 11.20
N LEU A 50 -2.70 -4.39 11.64
CA LEU A 50 -3.23 -5.71 11.38
C LEU A 50 -4.35 -6.03 12.36
N ASN A 51 -5.49 -6.47 11.84
CA ASN A 51 -6.54 -7.08 12.67
C ASN A 51 -6.14 -8.52 13.08
N ARG A 52 -7.02 -9.19 13.84
CA ARG A 52 -6.80 -10.58 14.29
C ARG A 52 -6.74 -11.59 13.15
N ASP A 53 -7.35 -11.27 12.01
CA ASP A 53 -7.40 -12.11 10.81
C ASP A 53 -6.16 -11.89 9.91
N GLY A 54 -5.29 -10.93 10.25
CA GLY A 54 -4.10 -10.61 9.47
C GLY A 54 -4.36 -9.68 8.29
N ASP A 55 -5.52 -9.02 8.24
CA ASP A 55 -5.82 -7.98 7.25
C ASP A 55 -5.36 -6.62 7.74
N LEU A 56 -4.86 -5.80 6.81
CA LEU A 56 -4.57 -4.39 7.08
C LEU A 56 -5.86 -3.60 7.16
N ARG A 57 -6.04 -2.86 8.25
CA ARG A 57 -7.16 -1.96 8.48
C ARG A 57 -6.68 -0.63 9.02
N GLU A 58 -7.49 0.38 8.79
CA GLU A 58 -7.27 1.74 9.26
C GLU A 58 -7.36 1.81 10.79
N LYS A 59 -6.44 2.53 11.41
CA LYS A 59 -6.48 2.79 12.86
C LYS A 59 -7.71 3.64 13.20
N PRO A 60 -8.30 3.47 14.40
CA PRO A 60 -9.42 4.29 14.85
C PRO A 60 -9.10 5.79 14.81
N GLY A 61 -10.02 6.58 14.26
CA GLY A 61 -9.89 8.04 14.16
C GLY A 61 -9.02 8.54 13.01
N TYR A 62 -8.49 7.66 12.16
CA TYR A 62 -7.88 8.07 10.90
C TYR A 62 -8.95 8.43 9.88
N GLU A 63 -8.84 9.62 9.29
CA GLU A 63 -9.71 10.10 8.21
C GLU A 63 -8.93 10.05 6.90
N PRO A 64 -8.99 8.93 6.16
CA PRO A 64 -8.19 8.75 4.95
C PRO A 64 -8.66 9.69 3.83
N ILE A 65 -7.71 10.15 3.03
CA ILE A 65 -7.99 10.79 1.74
C ILE A 65 -7.64 9.79 0.64
N CYS A 66 -8.57 9.53 -0.28
CA CYS A 66 -8.32 8.65 -1.40
C CYS A 66 -7.22 9.22 -2.30
N PRO A 67 -6.11 8.50 -2.56
CA PRO A 67 -5.02 9.02 -3.36
C PRO A 67 -5.35 9.13 -4.86
N ILE A 68 -6.46 8.53 -5.31
CA ILE A 68 -6.87 8.49 -6.72
C ILE A 68 -7.75 9.68 -7.06
N CYS A 69 -8.80 9.92 -6.28
CA CYS A 69 -9.78 10.98 -6.53
C CYS A 69 -9.69 12.17 -5.55
N ASN A 70 -8.81 12.09 -4.55
CA ASN A 70 -8.61 13.12 -3.52
C ASN A 70 -9.85 13.41 -2.65
N GLU A 71 -10.79 12.46 -2.58
CA GLU A 71 -11.96 12.53 -1.72
C GLU A 71 -11.65 12.04 -0.31
N GLN A 72 -11.99 12.84 0.71
CA GLN A 72 -11.91 12.43 2.12
C GLN A 72 -13.02 11.43 2.43
N GLN A 73 -12.65 10.27 2.96
CA GLN A 73 -13.62 9.25 3.32
C GLN A 73 -14.10 9.45 4.75
N THR A 74 -15.38 9.78 4.88
CA THR A 74 -16.04 10.05 6.17
C THR A 74 -17.12 9.01 6.51
N ILE A 75 -17.60 8.27 5.49
CA ILE A 75 -18.72 7.33 5.61
C ILE A 75 -18.24 5.88 5.50
N HIS A 76 -17.35 5.62 4.54
CA HIS A 76 -16.81 4.29 4.26
C HIS A 76 -15.32 4.26 4.57
N THR A 77 -14.79 3.08 4.86
CA THR A 77 -13.35 2.88 4.94
C THR A 77 -12.73 3.06 3.56
N LEU A 78 -11.43 3.40 3.52
CA LEU A 78 -10.77 3.67 2.25
C LEU A 78 -10.76 2.45 1.33
N ASP A 79 -10.59 1.25 1.86
CA ASP A 79 -10.62 0.00 1.08
C ASP A 79 -11.98 -0.19 0.39
N VAL A 80 -13.08 0.07 1.11
CA VAL A 80 -14.44 -0.02 0.57
C VAL A 80 -14.65 1.03 -0.53
N HIS A 81 -14.21 2.27 -0.31
CA HIS A 81 -14.30 3.31 -1.32
C HIS A 81 -13.57 2.93 -2.61
N ILE A 82 -12.32 2.45 -2.49
CA ILE A 82 -11.50 2.08 -3.65
C ILE A 82 -12.09 0.87 -4.37
N TYR A 83 -12.55 -0.16 -3.66
CA TYR A 83 -13.18 -1.34 -4.27
C TYR A 83 -14.38 -0.98 -5.16
N TYR A 84 -15.23 -0.03 -4.73
CA TYR A 84 -16.43 0.35 -5.48
C TYR A 84 -16.18 1.43 -6.55
N ASN A 85 -15.30 2.39 -6.31
CA ASN A 85 -15.13 3.56 -7.18
C ASN A 85 -13.88 3.49 -8.08
N HIS A 86 -12.91 2.64 -7.71
CA HIS A 86 -11.61 2.50 -8.36
C HIS A 86 -11.22 1.00 -8.51
N PRO A 87 -12.08 0.17 -9.11
CA PRO A 87 -11.88 -1.28 -9.14
C PRO A 87 -10.63 -1.71 -9.94
N ASP A 88 -10.21 -0.90 -10.91
CA ASP A 88 -9.00 -1.16 -11.70
C ASP A 88 -7.72 -0.96 -10.88
N GLU A 89 -7.76 -0.06 -9.89
CA GLU A 89 -6.63 0.26 -9.01
C GLU A 89 -6.60 -0.56 -7.71
N ASP A 90 -7.75 -1.10 -7.27
CA ASP A 90 -7.92 -1.74 -5.96
C ASP A 90 -6.83 -2.78 -5.68
N GLN A 91 -6.69 -3.77 -6.57
CA GLN A 91 -5.75 -4.87 -6.35
C GLN A 91 -4.30 -4.38 -6.21
N LEU A 92 -3.90 -3.40 -7.03
CA LEU A 92 -2.56 -2.83 -6.97
C LEU A 92 -2.38 -2.02 -5.67
N PHE A 93 -3.38 -1.24 -5.28
CA PHE A 93 -3.33 -0.44 -4.06
C PHE A 93 -3.23 -1.32 -2.81
N GLN A 94 -4.02 -2.40 -2.71
CA GLN A 94 -3.92 -3.38 -1.62
C GLN A 94 -2.53 -4.02 -1.54
N ASN A 95 -1.94 -4.35 -2.70
CA ASN A 95 -0.59 -4.91 -2.75
C ASN A 95 0.47 -3.89 -2.30
N LEU A 96 0.29 -2.61 -2.63
CA LEU A 96 1.17 -1.53 -2.18
C LEU A 96 1.12 -1.34 -0.66
N LEU A 97 -0.09 -1.33 -0.07
CA LEU A 97 -0.26 -1.24 1.37
C LEU A 97 0.46 -2.39 2.09
N LYS A 98 0.25 -3.64 1.64
CA LYS A 98 0.90 -4.83 2.20
C LYS A 98 2.41 -4.76 2.07
N PHE A 99 2.91 -4.46 0.87
CA PHE A 99 4.34 -4.32 0.60
C PHE A 99 5.00 -3.30 1.52
N LEU A 100 4.46 -2.09 1.61
CA LEU A 100 5.01 -1.03 2.43
C LEU A 100 4.91 -1.33 3.92
N TYR A 101 3.84 -1.99 4.37
CA TYR A 101 3.68 -2.41 5.76
C TYR A 101 4.72 -3.47 6.17
N GLU A 102 4.98 -4.47 5.33
CA GLU A 102 6.04 -5.46 5.57
C GLU A 102 7.43 -4.82 5.60
N LEU A 103 7.67 -3.77 4.79
CA LEU A 103 8.92 -3.01 4.85
C LEU A 103 9.09 -2.25 6.17
N GLN A 104 8.01 -1.89 6.88
CA GLN A 104 8.08 -1.22 8.19
C GLN A 104 8.36 -2.18 9.35
N LYS A 105 8.04 -3.47 9.23
CA LYS A 105 8.28 -4.47 10.29
C LYS A 105 9.77 -4.78 10.41
N GLU A 106 10.38 -4.49 11.56
CA GLU A 106 11.80 -4.80 11.85
C GLU A 106 12.16 -6.28 11.66
#